data_AF-A0A3L7RGC1-F1
#
_entry.id   AF-A0A3L7RGC1-F1
#
_cell.length_a   1.000
_cell.length_b   1.000
_cell.length_c   1.000
_cell.angle_alpha   90.00
_cell.angle_beta   90.00
_cell.angle_gamma   90.00
#
_symmetry.space_group_name_H-M   'P 1'
#
loop_
_entity.id
_entity.type
_entity.pdbx_description
1 polymer ?
#
loop_
_entity_poly.entity_id
_entity_poly.type
_entity_poly.pdbx_seq_one_letter_code
_entity_poly.pdbx_strand_id
1 'polypeptide(L)'
;MSSLLAKLAKAKSRLFGSAPESVPVPFEVPCDCGHRVTGIRRTSYQIAVCSACQSSLFVLPVNVYPTTKRIRSEVVDGPVLERVGTVVRDLVRGDTPPVADDSQEPRSARKPQDSEGLRDYGAAVDLKPKSRKSKRSAGEEDSSSGGSADVNAQEPADSIPLVQVPRPSFATRMRRVFSPTRVLALAGCVILFSTGFWTIHQRKLEQARKVWRLEMDRAETALKQRDLTVLSESLTLAVRAAKTLSRTDEESRVAESLLRQTEAVQQLTSIDLVSQFSNVIRDDGSPDVAKAGNVAEGLKGQRFVFELILKRRTAGETAFQLDFPLIVEDVAIDVFVSSSVLSGCVVGDSEPNVLFTACVRECQPPSSANRRWKIVLDGPSCTLVTTEFHAEQLGFDLKTFASLQSVLENQSKIVRSVHDSVIDSTLPADGGEKAGKETVR
;
A
#
# COMPACT_ATOMS: atom_id res chain seq x y z
N MET A 1 31.56 26.39 5.29
CA MET A 1 30.53 25.46 5.82
C MET A 1 31.09 24.14 6.38
N SER A 2 32.40 23.93 6.41
CA SER A 2 33.05 22.66 6.81
C SER A 2 33.23 22.45 8.33
N SER A 3 33.03 23.50 9.15
CA SER A 3 33.24 23.45 10.61
C SER A 3 32.04 22.87 11.38
N LEU A 4 30.83 22.96 10.83
CA LEU A 4 29.60 22.46 11.50
C LEU A 4 29.46 20.93 11.39
N LEU A 5 29.84 20.35 10.25
CA LEU A 5 29.81 18.89 10.04
C LEU A 5 30.85 18.18 10.91
N ALA A 6 32.04 18.75 11.11
CA ALA A 6 33.05 18.19 12.01
C ALA A 6 32.63 18.24 13.49
N LYS A 7 31.86 19.26 13.90
CA LYS A 7 31.32 19.38 15.26
C LYS A 7 30.14 18.43 15.51
N LEU A 8 29.31 18.17 14.50
CA LEU A 8 28.24 17.17 14.58
C LEU A 8 28.77 15.73 14.62
N ALA A 9 29.84 15.41 13.88
CA ALA A 9 30.49 14.10 13.95
C ALA A 9 31.06 13.80 15.35
N LYS A 10 31.65 14.81 16.01
CA LYS A 10 32.23 14.69 17.36
C LYS A 10 31.18 14.65 18.49
N ALA A 11 29.97 15.16 18.24
CA ALA A 11 28.83 15.03 19.16
C ALA A 11 28.15 13.67 19.03
N LYS A 12 28.05 13.12 17.81
CA LYS A 12 27.43 11.81 17.56
C LYS A 12 28.23 10.65 18.18
N SER A 13 29.56 10.74 18.20
CA SER A 13 30.43 9.74 18.86
C SER A 13 30.43 9.81 20.40
N ARG A 14 29.84 10.85 21.00
CA ARG A 14 29.69 10.98 22.47
C ARG A 14 28.31 10.57 22.97
N LEU A 15 27.29 10.58 22.11
CA LEU A 15 25.91 10.18 22.43
C LEU A 15 25.62 8.71 22.09
N PHE A 16 26.26 8.19 21.04
CA PHE A 16 26.27 6.77 20.74
C PHE A 16 27.67 6.28 21.07
N GLY A 17 27.87 5.84 22.32
CA GLY A 17 29.12 5.22 22.73
C GLY A 17 29.53 4.22 21.66
N SER A 18 30.73 4.40 21.11
CA SER A 18 31.35 3.43 20.22
C SER A 18 31.12 2.05 20.83
N ALA A 19 30.33 1.20 20.16
CA ALA A 19 30.03 -0.13 20.61
C ALA A 19 31.38 -0.77 20.96
N PRO A 20 31.64 -1.11 22.23
CA PRO A 20 32.92 -1.63 22.63
C PRO A 20 33.16 -2.87 21.77
N GLU A 21 34.31 -2.91 21.10
CA GLU A 21 34.81 -4.09 20.40
C GLU A 21 34.55 -5.29 21.31
N SER A 22 33.65 -6.18 20.88
CA SER A 22 33.02 -7.15 21.76
C SER A 22 34.09 -8.08 22.30
N VAL A 23 34.46 -7.88 23.57
CA VAL A 23 35.46 -8.71 24.26
C VAL A 23 34.98 -10.17 24.17
N PRO A 24 35.78 -11.10 23.63
CA PRO A 24 35.36 -12.48 23.47
C PRO A 24 35.07 -13.09 24.84
N VAL A 25 33.80 -13.41 25.10
CA VAL A 25 33.37 -14.02 26.36
C VAL A 25 33.44 -15.55 26.20
N PRO A 26 34.36 -16.24 26.91
CA PRO A 26 34.41 -17.69 26.87
C PRO A 26 33.17 -18.29 27.55
N PHE A 27 32.77 -19.48 27.13
CA PHE A 27 31.76 -20.29 27.81
C PHE A 27 32.28 -21.70 28.08
N GLU A 28 31.74 -22.31 29.14
CA GLU A 28 31.87 -23.73 29.43
C GLU A 28 30.48 -24.29 29.70
N VAL A 29 30.04 -25.28 28.93
CA VAL A 29 28.77 -25.99 29.14
C VAL A 29 29.06 -27.48 29.38
N PRO A 30 28.51 -28.09 30.46
CA PRO A 30 28.62 -29.52 30.66
C PRO A 30 27.73 -30.27 29.66
N CYS A 31 28.28 -31.31 29.02
CA CYS A 31 27.53 -32.26 28.21
C CYS A 31 27.01 -33.40 29.08
N ASP A 32 25.94 -34.07 28.65
CA ASP A 32 25.34 -35.21 29.37
C ASP A 32 26.29 -36.40 29.54
N CYS A 33 27.31 -36.52 28.68
CA CYS A 33 28.37 -37.53 28.81
C CYS A 33 29.41 -37.21 29.90
N GLY A 34 29.27 -36.07 30.59
CA GLY A 34 30.20 -35.58 31.61
C GLY A 34 31.38 -34.76 31.08
N HIS A 35 31.54 -34.64 29.76
CA HIS A 35 32.60 -33.81 29.16
C HIS A 35 32.21 -32.33 29.14
N ARG A 36 33.20 -31.42 29.24
CA ARG A 36 32.97 -29.97 29.17
C ARG A 36 33.22 -29.45 27.76
N VAL A 37 32.24 -28.74 27.20
CA VAL A 37 32.37 -28.08 25.90
C VAL A 37 32.72 -26.62 26.13
N THR A 38 33.87 -26.19 25.60
CA THR A 38 34.39 -24.83 25.75
C THR A 38 34.45 -24.11 24.42
N GLY A 39 34.26 -22.79 24.43
CA GLY A 39 34.33 -21.97 23.21
C GLY A 39 34.11 -20.48 23.50
N ILE A 40 34.01 -19.68 22.44
CA ILE A 40 33.74 -18.24 22.52
C ILE A 40 32.27 -18.00 22.18
N ARG A 41 31.55 -17.21 22.99
CA ARG A 41 30.15 -16.84 22.70
C ARG A 41 30.07 -15.85 21.55
N ARG A 42 29.10 -16.03 20.67
CA ARG A 42 28.77 -15.12 19.57
C ARG A 42 27.59 -14.21 19.93
N THR A 43 27.37 -13.19 19.12
CA THR A 43 26.19 -12.31 19.20
C THR A 43 24.89 -13.01 18.79
N SER A 44 24.99 -14.11 18.06
CA SER A 44 23.88 -15.02 17.73
C SER A 44 23.99 -16.32 18.54
N TYR A 45 22.91 -17.11 18.55
CA TYR A 45 22.96 -18.45 19.12
C TYR A 45 23.96 -19.32 18.35
N GLN A 46 24.54 -20.31 19.02
CA GLN A 46 25.45 -21.26 18.38
C GLN A 46 25.22 -22.67 18.90
N ILE A 47 25.42 -23.65 18.03
CA ILE A 47 25.33 -25.07 18.36
C ILE A 47 26.76 -25.59 18.44
N ALA A 48 27.18 -26.00 19.64
CA ALA A 48 28.50 -26.58 19.88
C ALA A 48 28.39 -28.11 19.92
N VAL A 49 29.38 -28.82 19.36
CA VAL A 49 29.39 -30.29 19.33
C VAL A 49 30.36 -30.79 20.40
N CYS A 50 29.91 -31.71 21.24
CA CYS A 50 30.77 -32.33 22.23
C CYS A 50 31.83 -33.23 21.57
N SER A 51 33.11 -33.01 21.87
CA SER A 51 34.22 -33.81 21.32
C SER A 51 34.16 -35.29 21.71
N ALA A 52 33.59 -35.62 22.87
CA ALA A 52 33.52 -36.99 23.38
C ALA A 52 32.35 -37.81 22.78
N CYS A 53 31.12 -37.32 22.86
CA CYS A 53 29.92 -38.07 22.45
C CYS A 53 29.24 -37.56 21.17
N GLN A 54 29.78 -36.49 20.55
CA GLN A 54 29.22 -35.84 19.35
C GLN A 54 27.79 -35.28 19.52
N SER A 55 27.25 -35.23 20.74
CA SER A 55 25.97 -34.57 21.00
C SER A 55 26.07 -33.06 20.76
N SER A 56 25.02 -32.48 20.18
CA SER A 56 24.90 -31.05 19.93
C SER A 56 24.30 -30.33 21.15
N LEU A 57 24.94 -29.25 21.56
CA LEU A 57 24.54 -28.42 22.69
C LEU A 57 24.24 -27.00 22.22
N PHE A 58 23.11 -26.47 22.68
CA PHE A 58 22.70 -25.10 22.37
C PHE A 58 23.36 -24.11 23.33
N VAL A 59 24.11 -23.14 22.80
CA VAL A 59 24.79 -22.10 23.57
C VAL A 59 24.13 -20.76 23.29
N LEU A 60 23.63 -20.14 24.36
CA LEU A 60 22.94 -18.85 24.29
C LEU A 60 23.88 -17.71 23.85
N PRO A 61 23.35 -16.70 23.12
CA PRO A 61 24.11 -15.49 22.76
C PRO A 61 24.67 -14.76 23.99
N VAL A 62 25.66 -13.89 23.76
CA VAL A 62 26.08 -12.91 24.77
C VAL A 62 24.89 -12.02 25.13
N ASN A 63 24.61 -11.86 26.42
CA ASN A 63 23.52 -11.00 26.89
C ASN A 63 23.74 -9.57 26.39
N VAL A 64 22.85 -9.10 25.51
CA VAL A 64 22.93 -7.78 24.87
C VAL A 64 22.50 -6.67 25.83
N TYR A 65 21.84 -7.03 26.93
CA TYR A 65 21.47 -6.05 27.95
C TYR A 65 22.73 -5.64 28.72
N PRO A 66 22.99 -4.32 28.85
CA PRO A 66 24.09 -3.84 29.65
C PRO A 66 23.94 -4.47 31.02
N THR A 67 25.02 -5.08 31.52
CA THR A 67 25.07 -5.55 32.90
C THR A 67 24.72 -4.31 33.72
N THR A 68 23.50 -4.25 34.25
CA THR A 68 23.12 -3.17 35.15
C THR A 68 24.21 -3.23 36.20
N LYS A 69 24.97 -2.11 36.35
CA LYS A 69 25.95 -1.99 37.42
C LYS A 69 25.22 -2.52 38.62
N ARG A 70 25.65 -3.68 39.13
CA ARG A 70 24.96 -4.37 40.22
C ARG A 70 24.66 -3.24 41.19
N ILE A 71 23.37 -2.91 41.34
CA ILE A 71 22.94 -2.24 42.55
C ILE A 71 23.45 -3.25 43.56
N ARG A 72 24.54 -2.89 44.26
CA ARG A 72 24.95 -3.64 45.41
C ARG A 72 23.70 -3.60 46.23
N SER A 73 22.94 -4.68 46.23
CA SER A 73 22.11 -5.01 47.36
C SER A 73 23.14 -5.22 48.47
N GLU A 74 23.69 -4.12 48.99
CA GLU A 74 23.78 -3.95 50.41
C GLU A 74 22.37 -4.27 50.87
N VAL A 75 22.17 -5.56 51.14
CA VAL A 75 21.24 -5.98 52.17
C VAL A 75 21.76 -5.20 53.37
N VAL A 76 21.15 -4.03 53.58
CA VAL A 76 21.37 -3.25 54.79
C VAL A 76 20.87 -4.16 55.88
N ASP A 77 21.82 -4.82 56.56
CA ASP A 77 21.60 -5.66 57.72
C ASP A 77 21.11 -4.75 58.84
N GLY A 78 19.80 -4.51 58.84
CA GLY A 78 19.10 -3.70 59.82
C GLY A 78 17.64 -4.14 59.93
N PRO A 79 17.05 -4.09 61.14
CA PRO A 79 15.68 -4.52 61.38
C PRO A 79 14.72 -3.70 60.52
N VAL A 80 13.68 -4.38 60.00
CA VAL A 80 12.71 -3.83 59.03
C VAL A 80 12.08 -2.51 59.50
N LEU A 81 11.98 -2.30 60.82
CA LEU A 81 11.46 -1.09 61.44
C LEU A 81 12.27 0.18 61.14
N GLU A 82 13.59 0.10 60.97
CA GLU A 82 14.39 1.28 60.59
C GLU A 82 14.21 1.64 59.11
N ARG A 83 13.92 0.65 58.26
CA ARG A 83 13.72 0.85 56.80
C ARG A 83 12.40 1.53 56.48
N VAL A 84 11.36 1.28 57.28
CA VAL A 84 10.06 1.95 57.11
C VAL A 84 10.16 3.42 57.55
N GLY A 85 10.98 3.71 58.56
CA GLY A 85 11.18 5.08 59.07
C GLY A 85 11.84 6.04 58.08
N THR A 86 12.75 5.57 57.24
CA THR A 86 13.41 6.41 56.21
C THR A 86 12.50 6.68 55.02
N VAL A 87 11.77 5.67 54.53
CA VAL A 87 10.85 5.84 53.40
C VAL A 87 9.67 6.77 53.76
N VAL A 88 9.17 6.70 55.00
CA VAL A 88 8.11 7.61 55.48
C VAL A 88 8.64 9.05 55.65
N ARG A 89 9.92 9.24 55.99
CA ARG A 89 10.51 10.57 56.16
C ARG A 89 10.75 11.27 54.81
N ASP A 90 11.07 10.51 53.77
CA ASP A 90 11.24 11.02 52.41
C ASP A 90 9.90 11.29 51.71
N LEU A 91 8.83 10.57 52.07
CA LEU A 91 7.49 10.84 51.53
C LEU A 91 6.79 12.06 52.17
N VAL A 92 7.23 12.47 53.37
CA VAL A 92 6.63 13.61 54.10
C VAL A 92 7.31 14.95 53.80
N ARG A 93 8.54 14.94 53.27
CA ARG A 93 9.19 16.16 52.77
C ARG A 93 8.95 16.32 51.28
N GLY A 94 7.80 16.93 50.96
CA GLY A 94 7.52 17.43 49.62
C GLY A 94 8.44 18.60 49.26
N ASP A 95 9.62 18.29 48.73
CA ASP A 95 10.52 19.30 48.18
C ASP A 95 10.05 19.66 46.76
N THR A 96 9.44 20.85 46.67
CA THR A 96 9.17 21.55 45.42
C THR A 96 10.52 22.04 44.85
N PRO A 97 10.81 21.83 43.55
CA PRO A 97 12.06 22.32 42.97
C PRO A 97 12.08 23.86 42.95
N PRO A 98 13.24 24.49 43.21
CA PRO A 98 13.35 25.95 43.22
C PRO A 98 13.23 26.52 41.81
N VAL A 99 12.39 27.56 41.69
CA VAL A 99 12.29 28.44 40.53
C VAL A 99 13.60 29.19 40.38
N ALA A 100 14.32 28.92 39.28
CA ALA A 100 15.45 29.74 38.86
C ALA A 100 14.93 31.02 38.22
N ASP A 101 15.09 32.12 38.96
CA ASP A 101 15.02 33.50 38.52
C ASP A 101 16.24 33.79 37.63
N ASP A 102 16.00 34.17 36.37
CA ASP A 102 17.05 34.70 35.50
C ASP A 102 16.52 35.95 34.77
N SER A 103 16.64 37.06 35.51
CA SER A 103 16.50 38.41 35.01
C SER A 103 17.84 38.88 34.44
N GLN A 104 17.98 39.00 33.11
CA GLN A 104 18.87 40.00 32.49
C GLN A 104 18.56 40.23 31.00
N GLU A 105 17.86 41.34 30.74
CA GLU A 105 18.00 42.17 29.54
C GLU A 105 19.43 42.75 29.48
N PRO A 106 20.01 43.01 28.28
CA PRO A 106 19.89 44.36 27.76
C PRO A 106 19.65 44.47 26.25
N ARG A 107 18.80 45.46 25.95
CA ARG A 107 18.63 46.21 24.73
C ARG A 107 19.91 46.41 23.90
N SER A 108 19.81 46.18 22.59
CA SER A 108 20.42 47.07 21.60
C SER A 108 19.61 47.08 20.30
N ALA A 109 19.32 48.29 19.85
CA ALA A 109 18.48 48.64 18.73
C ALA A 109 19.06 48.20 17.38
N ARG A 110 18.18 47.73 16.48
CA ARG A 110 18.36 47.95 15.04
C ARG A 110 17.02 48.09 14.31
N LYS A 111 17.03 49.09 13.44
CA LYS A 111 15.96 49.79 12.73
C LYS A 111 15.32 48.93 11.63
N PRO A 112 14.03 49.15 11.28
CA PRO A 112 13.34 48.42 10.21
C PRO A 112 13.65 49.02 8.83
N GLN A 113 13.85 48.15 7.84
CA GLN A 113 13.82 48.49 6.42
C GLN A 113 12.91 47.49 5.69
N ASP A 114 11.75 48.00 5.31
CA ASP A 114 11.14 47.93 3.98
C ASP A 114 11.74 46.96 2.96
N SER A 115 10.94 45.97 2.58
CA SER A 115 10.78 45.46 1.21
C SER A 115 9.55 44.53 1.22
N GLU A 116 8.34 45.05 0.97
CA GLU A 116 7.73 45.14 -0.36
C GLU A 116 7.95 43.89 -1.23
N GLY A 117 6.83 43.22 -1.55
CA GLY A 117 6.70 42.51 -2.81
C GLY A 117 6.71 41.00 -2.76
N LEU A 118 5.72 40.37 -2.13
CA LEU A 118 5.27 39.06 -2.59
C LEU A 118 3.76 39.07 -2.82
N ARG A 119 3.42 39.12 -4.11
CA ARG A 119 2.07 39.16 -4.64
C ARG A 119 1.33 37.88 -4.27
N ASP A 120 0.29 38.11 -3.50
CA ASP A 120 -0.87 37.26 -3.32
C ASP A 120 -1.50 36.92 -4.69
N TYR A 121 -1.49 35.63 -5.05
CA TYR A 121 -2.28 35.08 -6.15
C TYR A 121 -3.34 34.13 -5.59
N GLY A 122 -4.16 34.63 -4.65
CA GLY A 122 -5.46 34.06 -4.32
C GLY A 122 -6.49 34.33 -5.42
N ALA A 123 -6.44 33.57 -6.52
CA ALA A 123 -7.54 33.55 -7.48
C ALA A 123 -8.67 32.66 -6.96
N ALA A 124 -9.57 33.24 -6.17
CA ALA A 124 -10.87 32.67 -5.85
C ALA A 124 -11.68 32.52 -7.16
N VAL A 125 -11.75 31.29 -7.69
CA VAL A 125 -12.70 30.96 -8.75
C VAL A 125 -14.03 30.61 -8.10
N ASP A 126 -14.87 31.63 -8.01
CA ASP A 126 -16.25 31.58 -7.54
C ASP A 126 -17.12 30.83 -8.56
N LEU A 127 -17.21 29.50 -8.44
CA LEU A 127 -18.10 28.68 -9.25
C LEU A 127 -19.48 28.60 -8.60
N LYS A 128 -20.35 29.54 -8.98
CA LYS A 128 -21.81 29.44 -8.81
C LYS A 128 -22.34 28.09 -9.32
N PRO A 129 -23.04 27.29 -8.50
CA PRO A 129 -23.74 26.11 -9.00
C PRO A 129 -25.00 26.55 -9.76
N LYS A 130 -25.02 26.36 -11.08
CA LYS A 130 -26.26 26.44 -11.88
C LYS A 130 -27.12 25.23 -11.55
N SER A 131 -28.16 25.45 -10.74
CA SER A 131 -29.26 24.52 -10.51
C SER A 131 -29.95 24.16 -11.83
N ARG A 132 -29.71 22.95 -12.35
CA ARG A 132 -30.55 22.38 -13.40
C ARG A 132 -31.81 21.82 -12.75
N LYS A 133 -32.91 22.52 -13.00
CA LYS A 133 -34.29 22.17 -12.69
C LYS A 133 -34.64 20.89 -13.49
N SER A 134 -34.46 19.72 -12.86
CA SER A 134 -34.92 18.45 -13.40
C SER A 134 -36.45 18.40 -13.26
N LYS A 135 -37.11 18.28 -14.42
CA LYS A 135 -38.56 18.26 -14.56
C LYS A 135 -39.05 16.85 -14.27
N ARG A 136 -39.80 16.74 -13.18
CA ARG A 136 -40.74 15.64 -12.87
C ARG A 136 -41.47 15.17 -14.13
N SER A 137 -41.40 13.88 -14.41
CA SER A 137 -42.44 13.11 -15.08
C SER A 137 -42.75 11.90 -14.22
N ALA A 138 -43.97 11.89 -13.70
CA ALA A 138 -44.64 10.80 -13.02
C ALA A 138 -45.25 9.82 -14.06
N GLY A 139 -45.57 8.61 -13.58
CA GLY A 139 -46.21 7.50 -14.31
C GLY A 139 -45.42 6.21 -14.07
N GLU A 140 -45.78 5.24 -13.19
CA GLU A 140 -47.07 4.51 -13.06
C GLU A 140 -47.27 3.73 -14.37
N GLU A 141 -47.29 2.39 -14.50
CA GLU A 141 -47.64 1.19 -13.74
C GLU A 141 -46.97 0.00 -14.49
N ASP A 142 -46.39 -1.02 -13.86
CA ASP A 142 -47.00 -2.21 -13.24
C ASP A 142 -47.23 -3.40 -14.20
N SER A 143 -46.75 -4.58 -13.78
CA SER A 143 -47.25 -5.94 -14.08
C SER A 143 -47.18 -6.44 -15.55
N SER A 144 -47.04 -7.72 -15.94
CA SER A 144 -46.86 -9.06 -15.36
C SER A 144 -46.89 -10.06 -16.55
N SER A 145 -46.38 -11.29 -16.38
CA SER A 145 -46.78 -12.60 -16.99
C SER A 145 -47.53 -12.62 -18.34
N GLY A 146 -47.16 -13.43 -19.35
CA GLY A 146 -47.13 -14.90 -19.31
C GLY A 146 -48.28 -15.49 -20.17
N GLY A 147 -48.01 -16.60 -20.86
CA GLY A 147 -48.99 -17.66 -21.15
C GLY A 147 -50.09 -17.47 -22.20
N SER A 148 -49.92 -18.20 -23.31
CA SER A 148 -50.89 -19.14 -23.93
C SER A 148 -52.24 -18.69 -24.55
N ALA A 149 -52.49 -19.36 -25.68
CA ALA A 149 -53.74 -19.96 -26.16
C ALA A 149 -54.65 -19.16 -27.12
N ASP A 150 -55.11 -19.95 -28.09
CA ASP A 150 -56.11 -19.72 -29.12
C ASP A 150 -57.32 -18.88 -28.68
N VAL A 151 -57.91 -18.15 -29.64
CA VAL A 151 -59.32 -18.29 -30.04
C VAL A 151 -59.62 -17.37 -31.22
N ASN A 152 -59.81 -18.02 -32.36
CA ASN A 152 -60.77 -17.79 -33.42
C ASN A 152 -61.82 -16.67 -33.19
N ALA A 153 -61.80 -15.63 -34.02
CA ALA A 153 -63.01 -14.88 -34.41
C ALA A 153 -62.77 -14.14 -35.72
N GLN A 154 -63.39 -14.69 -36.74
CA GLN A 154 -63.51 -14.18 -38.10
C GLN A 154 -64.53 -13.05 -38.11
N GLU A 155 -64.15 -11.84 -38.55
CA GLU A 155 -65.10 -10.81 -38.96
C GLU A 155 -64.57 -10.05 -40.20
N PRO A 156 -65.40 -9.86 -41.25
CA PRO A 156 -64.94 -9.48 -42.57
C PRO A 156 -64.97 -7.96 -42.79
N ALA A 157 -64.19 -7.54 -43.79
CA ALA A 157 -64.44 -6.40 -44.66
C ALA A 157 -64.56 -5.02 -43.98
N ASP A 158 -63.46 -4.26 -44.02
CA ASP A 158 -63.47 -3.02 -44.82
C ASP A 158 -62.04 -2.53 -45.07
N SER A 159 -61.48 -2.97 -46.20
CA SER A 159 -60.21 -2.48 -46.70
C SER A 159 -60.40 -1.07 -47.25
N ILE A 160 -60.30 -0.06 -46.39
CA ILE A 160 -60.07 1.32 -46.83
C ILE A 160 -58.72 1.31 -47.55
N PRO A 161 -58.64 1.70 -48.83
CA PRO A 161 -57.38 1.79 -49.53
C PRO A 161 -56.52 2.86 -48.86
N LEU A 162 -55.57 2.41 -48.02
CA LEU A 162 -54.50 3.26 -47.51
C LEU A 162 -53.73 3.79 -48.71
N VAL A 163 -54.02 5.04 -49.07
CA VAL A 163 -53.28 5.82 -50.06
C VAL A 163 -51.82 5.82 -49.61
N GLN A 164 -51.01 4.96 -50.23
CA GLN A 164 -49.58 4.95 -50.04
C GLN A 164 -49.03 6.23 -50.65
N VAL A 165 -48.94 7.27 -49.82
CA VAL A 165 -48.28 8.52 -50.20
C VAL A 165 -46.82 8.16 -50.51
N PRO A 166 -46.34 8.38 -51.75
CA PRO A 166 -44.99 8.01 -52.13
C PRO A 166 -44.01 8.72 -51.21
N ARG A 167 -43.22 7.95 -50.44
CA ARG A 167 -42.20 8.51 -49.56
C ARG A 167 -41.25 9.33 -50.44
N PRO A 168 -41.18 10.66 -50.29
CA PRO A 168 -40.32 11.48 -51.11
C PRO A 168 -38.88 11.02 -50.88
N SER A 169 -38.18 10.67 -51.96
CA SER A 169 -36.82 10.17 -51.89
C SER A 169 -35.94 11.17 -51.13
N PHE A 170 -35.17 10.66 -50.16
CA PHE A 170 -34.35 11.47 -49.25
C PHE A 170 -33.36 12.40 -50.01
N ALA A 171 -32.93 11.97 -51.20
CA ALA A 171 -32.09 12.73 -52.12
C ALA A 171 -32.72 14.08 -52.56
N THR A 172 -34.04 14.12 -52.76
CA THR A 172 -34.73 15.34 -53.22
C THR A 172 -34.92 16.33 -52.08
N ARG A 173 -35.08 15.83 -50.85
CA ARG A 173 -35.16 16.67 -49.64
C ARG A 173 -33.79 17.27 -49.28
N MET A 174 -32.69 16.52 -49.48
CA MET A 174 -31.33 17.04 -49.29
C MET A 174 -31.02 18.20 -50.23
N ARG A 175 -31.38 18.15 -51.52
CA ARG A 175 -31.06 19.24 -52.47
C ARG A 175 -31.65 20.62 -52.10
N ARG A 176 -32.74 20.69 -51.33
CA ARG A 176 -33.28 21.98 -50.83
C ARG A 176 -32.59 22.51 -49.58
N VAL A 177 -31.94 21.65 -48.79
CA VAL A 177 -31.27 22.07 -47.55
C VAL A 177 -29.83 22.50 -47.82
N PHE A 178 -29.18 21.92 -48.83
CA PHE A 178 -27.82 22.21 -49.24
C PHE A 178 -27.76 23.34 -50.28
N SER A 179 -28.09 24.58 -49.90
CA SER A 179 -27.69 25.72 -50.73
C SER A 179 -26.17 25.89 -50.63
N PRO A 180 -25.46 26.23 -51.73
CA PRO A 180 -24.00 26.41 -51.70
C PRO A 180 -23.53 27.35 -50.59
N THR A 181 -24.30 28.41 -50.31
CA THR A 181 -24.03 29.36 -49.23
C THR A 181 -24.16 28.76 -47.83
N ARG A 182 -25.13 27.88 -47.58
CA ARG A 182 -25.29 27.20 -46.28
C ARG A 182 -24.18 26.18 -46.04
N VAL A 183 -23.73 25.50 -47.09
CA VAL A 183 -22.60 24.57 -46.99
C VAL A 183 -21.33 25.31 -46.62
N LEU A 184 -21.07 26.46 -47.25
CA LEU A 184 -19.89 27.28 -46.98
C LEU A 184 -19.93 27.87 -45.56
N ALA A 185 -21.10 28.33 -45.10
CA ALA A 185 -21.29 28.79 -43.72
C ALA A 185 -21.09 27.67 -42.69
N LEU A 186 -21.62 26.47 -42.94
CA LEU A 186 -21.43 25.31 -42.06
C LEU A 186 -19.96 24.88 -42.00
N ALA A 187 -19.27 24.86 -43.15
CA ALA A 187 -17.84 24.57 -43.20
C ALA A 187 -17.03 25.58 -42.36
N GLY A 188 -17.34 26.88 -42.49
CA GLY A 188 -16.75 27.93 -41.67
C GLY A 188 -16.99 27.72 -40.18
N CYS A 189 -18.23 27.41 -39.78
CA CYS A 189 -18.55 27.08 -38.40
C CYS A 189 -17.77 25.87 -37.88
N VAL A 190 -17.69 24.78 -38.65
CA VAL A 190 -16.95 23.57 -38.26
C VAL A 190 -15.47 23.88 -38.03
N ILE A 191 -14.84 24.69 -38.90
CA ILE A 191 -13.44 25.10 -38.74
C ILE A 191 -13.26 25.96 -37.48
N LEU A 192 -14.16 26.90 -37.21
CA LEU A 192 -14.08 27.73 -36.00
C LEU A 192 -14.26 26.91 -34.72
N PHE A 193 -15.21 25.97 -34.70
CA PHE A 193 -15.43 25.08 -33.56
C PHE A 193 -14.28 24.11 -33.35
N SER A 194 -13.74 23.51 -34.42
CA SER A 194 -12.59 22.60 -34.31
C SER A 194 -11.35 23.34 -33.82
N THR A 195 -11.09 24.56 -34.32
CA THR A 195 -9.97 25.41 -33.87
C THR A 195 -10.12 25.83 -32.42
N GLY A 196 -11.33 26.23 -32.00
CA GLY A 196 -11.62 26.59 -30.62
C GLY A 196 -11.46 25.39 -29.67
N PHE A 197 -12.00 24.23 -30.05
CA PHE A 197 -11.84 22.99 -29.30
C PHE A 197 -10.37 22.58 -29.18
N TRP A 198 -9.62 22.64 -30.28
CA TRP A 198 -8.18 22.33 -30.29
C TRP A 198 -7.39 23.26 -29.36
N THR A 199 -7.67 24.57 -29.39
CA THR A 199 -7.00 25.55 -28.51
C THR A 199 -7.26 25.26 -27.03
N ILE A 200 -8.52 24.93 -26.67
CA ILE A 200 -8.88 24.56 -25.30
C ILE A 200 -8.19 23.26 -24.89
N HIS A 201 -8.15 22.27 -25.80
CA HIS A 201 -7.49 21.00 -25.54
C HIS A 201 -5.97 21.19 -25.32
N GLN A 202 -5.29 21.99 -26.14
CA GLN A 202 -3.87 22.31 -25.98
C GLN A 202 -3.60 23.01 -24.65
N ARG A 203 -4.43 24.00 -24.26
CA ARG A 203 -4.29 24.67 -22.95
C ARG A 203 -4.44 23.70 -21.79
N LYS A 204 -5.37 22.74 -21.87
CA LYS A 204 -5.52 21.70 -20.85
C LYS A 204 -4.29 20.80 -20.76
N LEU A 205 -3.72 20.40 -21.89
CA LEU A 205 -2.50 19.60 -21.93
C LEU A 205 -1.30 20.39 -21.37
N GLU A 206 -1.16 21.67 -21.68
CA GLU A 206 -0.09 22.52 -21.12
C GLU A 206 -0.22 22.72 -19.60
N GLN A 207 -1.45 22.96 -19.11
CA GLN A 207 -1.72 23.05 -17.67
C GLN A 207 -1.39 21.72 -16.98
N ALA A 208 -1.82 20.59 -17.53
CA ALA A 208 -1.53 19.28 -16.98
C ALA A 208 -0.01 19.00 -16.96
N ARG A 209 0.77 19.41 -17.97
CA ARG A 209 2.23 19.29 -17.95
C ARG A 209 2.88 20.13 -16.84
N LYS A 210 2.38 21.35 -16.60
CA LYS A 210 2.89 22.22 -15.53
C LYS A 210 2.58 21.64 -14.15
N VAL A 211 1.34 21.22 -13.93
CA VAL A 211 0.89 20.59 -12.67
C VAL A 211 1.68 19.32 -12.41
N TRP A 212 1.87 18.46 -13.42
CA TRP A 212 2.67 17.24 -13.29
C TRP A 212 4.08 17.51 -12.75
N ARG A 213 4.83 18.44 -13.37
CA ARG A 213 6.20 18.75 -12.93
C ARG A 213 6.24 19.32 -11.52
N LEU A 214 5.41 20.33 -11.26
CA LEU A 214 5.36 21.00 -9.96
C LEU A 214 5.01 20.02 -8.82
N GLU A 215 3.98 19.19 -9.02
CA GLU A 215 3.52 18.26 -8.00
C GLU A 215 4.47 17.06 -7.83
N MET A 216 5.17 16.63 -8.88
CA MET A 216 6.22 15.61 -8.75
C MET A 216 7.42 16.13 -7.96
N ASP A 217 7.87 17.36 -8.19
CA ASP A 217 8.92 17.99 -7.39
C ASP A 217 8.48 18.12 -5.92
N ARG A 218 7.21 18.51 -5.69
CA ARG A 218 6.62 18.59 -4.36
C ARG A 218 6.56 17.22 -3.68
N ALA A 219 6.13 16.18 -4.39
CA ALA A 219 6.09 14.82 -3.88
C ALA A 219 7.49 14.31 -3.50
N GLU A 220 8.52 14.59 -4.30
CA GLU A 220 9.90 14.23 -3.97
C GLU A 220 10.38 14.94 -2.70
N THR A 221 10.09 16.23 -2.56
CA THR A 221 10.43 16.97 -1.32
C THR A 221 9.68 16.44 -0.10
N ALA A 222 8.39 16.10 -0.24
CA ALA A 222 7.58 15.52 0.83
C ALA A 222 8.09 14.14 1.25
N LEU A 223 8.53 13.32 0.28
CA LEU A 223 9.15 12.02 0.54
C LEU A 223 10.46 12.17 1.33
N LYS A 224 11.31 13.14 0.97
CA LYS A 224 12.54 13.46 1.70
C LYS A 224 12.26 13.97 3.12
N GLN A 225 11.19 14.76 3.28
CA GLN A 225 10.75 15.30 4.56
C GLN A 225 9.95 14.30 5.41
N ARG A 226 9.63 13.12 4.85
CA ARG A 226 8.82 12.08 5.50
C ARG A 226 7.40 12.55 5.89
N ASP A 227 6.82 13.46 5.11
CA ASP A 227 5.45 13.96 5.32
C ASP A 227 4.44 13.19 4.45
N LEU A 228 3.74 12.22 5.06
CA LEU A 228 2.74 11.39 4.38
C LEU A 228 1.56 12.20 3.84
N THR A 229 1.18 13.29 4.53
CA THR A 229 -0.03 14.04 4.17
C THR A 229 0.19 14.81 2.88
N VAL A 230 1.27 15.59 2.82
CA VAL A 230 1.66 16.35 1.63
C VAL A 230 2.04 15.41 0.48
N LEU A 231 2.67 14.27 0.79
CA LEU A 231 2.99 13.25 -0.22
C LEU A 231 1.72 12.71 -0.90
N SER A 232 0.70 12.32 -0.13
CA SER A 232 -0.56 11.80 -0.69
C SER A 232 -1.29 12.81 -1.57
N GLU A 233 -1.35 14.08 -1.14
CA GLU A 233 -2.01 15.16 -1.87
C GLU A 233 -1.30 15.45 -3.20
N SER A 234 0.03 15.65 -3.17
CA SER A 234 0.82 15.93 -4.37
C SER A 234 0.83 14.77 -5.36
N LEU A 235 0.97 13.53 -4.91
CA LEU A 235 0.89 12.35 -5.79
C LEU A 235 -0.50 12.19 -6.42
N THR A 236 -1.58 12.50 -5.68
CA THR A 236 -2.95 12.46 -6.24
C THR A 236 -3.11 13.45 -7.40
N LEU A 237 -2.61 14.68 -7.24
CA LEU A 237 -2.64 15.71 -8.28
C LEU A 237 -1.74 15.33 -9.46
N ALA A 238 -0.55 14.81 -9.21
CA ALA A 238 0.37 14.32 -10.22
C ALA A 238 -0.28 13.19 -11.04
N VAL A 239 -0.75 12.11 -10.42
CA VAL A 239 -1.36 10.97 -11.12
C VAL A 239 -2.58 11.41 -11.95
N ARG A 240 -3.39 12.36 -11.46
CA ARG A 240 -4.51 12.95 -12.23
C ARG A 240 -4.00 13.72 -13.46
N ALA A 241 -2.93 14.48 -13.33
CA ALA A 241 -2.30 15.19 -14.43
C ALA A 241 -1.71 14.21 -15.46
N ALA A 242 -1.03 13.15 -15.04
CA ALA A 242 -0.53 12.08 -15.93
C ALA A 242 -1.65 11.39 -16.71
N LYS A 243 -2.78 11.06 -16.05
CA LYS A 243 -3.97 10.51 -16.72
C LYS A 243 -4.54 11.46 -17.78
N THR A 244 -4.53 12.77 -17.53
CA THR A 244 -4.97 13.78 -18.51
C THR A 244 -4.03 13.87 -19.71
N LEU A 245 -2.74 13.60 -19.50
CA LEU A 245 -1.72 13.55 -20.55
C LEU A 245 -1.67 12.21 -21.28
N SER A 246 -2.47 11.22 -20.86
CA SER A 246 -2.39 9.83 -21.32
C SER A 246 -0.96 9.26 -21.25
N ARG A 247 -0.22 9.64 -20.20
CA ARG A 247 1.16 9.20 -19.97
C ARG A 247 1.17 7.78 -19.41
N THR A 248 1.98 6.91 -20.02
CA THR A 248 2.19 5.50 -19.61
C THR A 248 3.67 5.20 -19.36
N ASP A 249 4.50 6.23 -19.28
CA ASP A 249 5.95 6.13 -19.04
C ASP A 249 6.28 5.69 -17.61
N GLU A 250 7.54 5.29 -17.39
CA GLU A 250 8.03 4.78 -16.11
C GLU A 250 7.75 5.71 -14.93
N GLU A 251 7.98 7.02 -15.08
CA GLU A 251 7.75 8.00 -14.01
C GLU A 251 6.28 8.03 -13.58
N SER A 252 5.35 7.97 -14.53
CA SER A 252 3.91 7.93 -14.25
C SER A 252 3.51 6.69 -13.46
N ARG A 253 4.10 5.53 -13.77
CA ARG A 253 3.87 4.26 -13.07
C ARG A 253 4.44 4.28 -11.66
N VAL A 254 5.64 4.83 -11.50
CA VAL A 254 6.26 5.01 -10.18
C VAL A 254 5.40 5.92 -9.31
N ALA A 255 4.92 7.05 -9.84
CA ALA A 255 4.04 7.95 -9.11
C ALA A 255 2.71 7.27 -8.71
N GLU A 256 2.10 6.50 -9.60
CA GLU A 256 0.88 5.74 -9.28
C GLU A 256 1.15 4.66 -8.22
N SER A 257 2.26 3.94 -8.32
CA SER A 257 2.67 2.95 -7.32
C SER A 257 2.91 3.60 -5.95
N LEU A 258 3.60 4.74 -5.90
CA LEU A 258 3.82 5.49 -4.66
C LEU A 258 2.51 5.97 -4.07
N LEU A 259 1.57 6.48 -4.88
CA LEU A 259 0.27 6.90 -4.41
C LEU A 259 -0.47 5.74 -3.74
N ARG A 260 -0.53 4.58 -4.40
CA ARG A 260 -1.16 3.38 -3.83
C ARG A 260 -0.48 2.93 -2.54
N GLN A 261 0.85 3.03 -2.44
CA GLN A 261 1.58 2.71 -1.21
C GLN A 261 1.24 3.68 -0.08
N THR A 262 1.16 4.98 -0.37
CA THR A 262 0.78 5.99 0.62
C THR A 262 -0.65 5.78 1.10
N GLU A 263 -1.59 5.55 0.17
CA GLU A 263 -2.98 5.21 0.50
C GLU A 263 -3.08 3.92 1.32
N ALA A 264 -2.28 2.91 1.00
CA ALA A 264 -2.23 1.66 1.74
C ALA A 264 -1.75 1.87 3.18
N VAL A 265 -0.71 2.67 3.40
CA VAL A 265 -0.22 3.04 4.74
C VAL A 265 -1.29 3.79 5.53
N GLN A 266 -2.02 4.72 4.89
CA GLN A 266 -3.09 5.47 5.56
C GLN A 266 -4.32 4.61 5.90
N GLN A 267 -4.58 3.55 5.14
CA GLN A 267 -5.71 2.64 5.32
C GLN A 267 -5.39 1.42 6.19
N LEU A 268 -4.21 1.38 6.82
CA LEU A 268 -3.80 0.23 7.59
C LEU A 268 -4.69 0.03 8.81
N THR A 269 -5.04 -1.23 9.05
CA THR A 269 -5.83 -1.57 10.24
C THR A 269 -4.95 -1.56 11.49
N SER A 270 -5.53 -1.11 12.61
CA SER A 270 -4.91 -1.20 13.93
C SER A 270 -5.23 -2.54 14.63
N ILE A 271 -5.89 -3.46 13.93
CA ILE A 271 -6.31 -4.75 14.49
C ILE A 271 -5.12 -5.71 14.53
N ASP A 272 -4.84 -6.25 15.72
CA ASP A 272 -3.90 -7.36 15.88
C ASP A 272 -4.59 -8.70 15.57
N LEU A 273 -4.18 -9.33 14.46
CA LEU A 273 -4.71 -10.63 14.01
C LEU A 273 -4.53 -11.72 15.06
N VAL A 274 -3.39 -11.74 15.76
CA VAL A 274 -3.09 -12.81 16.73
C VAL A 274 -4.07 -12.74 17.88
N SER A 275 -4.25 -11.55 18.46
CA SER A 275 -5.23 -11.31 19.51
C SER A 275 -6.67 -11.61 19.07
N GLN A 276 -7.06 -11.26 17.83
CA GLN A 276 -8.39 -11.57 17.33
C GLN A 276 -8.63 -13.08 17.22
N PHE A 277 -7.66 -13.83 16.69
CA PHE A 277 -7.80 -15.27 16.52
C PHE A 277 -7.69 -16.04 17.85
N SER A 278 -6.86 -15.59 18.80
CA SER A 278 -6.75 -16.24 20.11
C SER A 278 -8.06 -16.12 20.90
N ASN A 279 -8.76 -14.98 20.78
CA ASN A 279 -10.04 -14.74 21.46
C ASN A 279 -11.20 -15.64 20.98
N VAL A 280 -11.01 -16.33 19.85
CA VAL A 280 -11.98 -17.29 19.29
C VAL A 280 -11.83 -18.67 19.92
N ILE A 281 -10.66 -19.02 20.44
CA ILE A 281 -10.39 -20.34 21.00
C ILE A 281 -10.88 -20.36 22.46
N ARG A 282 -11.66 -21.38 22.80
CA ARG A 282 -12.13 -21.61 24.17
C ARG A 282 -11.05 -22.29 25.00
N ASP A 283 -11.23 -22.31 26.33
CA ASP A 283 -10.29 -22.95 27.25
C ASP A 283 -10.11 -24.47 27.01
N ASP A 284 -11.04 -25.11 26.30
CA ASP A 284 -10.96 -26.52 25.90
C ASP A 284 -10.22 -26.73 24.56
N GLY A 285 -9.66 -25.67 23.97
CA GLY A 285 -8.98 -25.69 22.67
C GLY A 285 -9.93 -25.81 21.48
N SER A 286 -11.25 -25.76 21.68
CA SER A 286 -12.23 -25.75 20.59
C SER A 286 -12.52 -24.32 20.11
N PRO A 287 -12.71 -24.10 18.80
CA PRO A 287 -13.08 -22.78 18.29
C PRO A 287 -14.55 -22.47 18.62
N ASP A 288 -14.81 -21.30 19.19
CA ASP A 288 -16.15 -20.74 19.36
C ASP A 288 -16.66 -20.26 17.99
N VAL A 289 -17.47 -21.08 17.32
CA VAL A 289 -17.97 -20.83 15.95
C VAL A 289 -18.66 -19.47 15.81
N ALA A 290 -19.39 -19.03 16.83
CA ALA A 290 -20.09 -17.74 16.78
C ALA A 290 -19.12 -16.56 16.83
N LYS A 291 -18.13 -16.61 17.74
CA LYS A 291 -17.06 -15.61 17.78
C LYS A 291 -16.19 -15.64 16.53
N ALA A 292 -15.88 -16.84 16.02
CA ALA A 292 -15.11 -17.03 14.80
C ALA A 292 -15.77 -16.34 13.60
N GLY A 293 -17.09 -16.51 13.46
CA GLY A 293 -17.87 -15.83 12.42
C GLY A 293 -17.83 -14.30 12.54
N ASN A 294 -17.95 -13.77 13.76
CA ASN A 294 -17.87 -12.33 13.99
C ASN A 294 -16.47 -11.76 13.67
N VAL A 295 -15.41 -12.46 14.05
CA VAL A 295 -14.04 -12.08 13.70
C VAL A 295 -13.84 -12.13 12.19
N ALA A 296 -14.31 -13.19 11.52
CA ALA A 296 -14.20 -13.34 10.07
C ALA A 296 -14.88 -12.17 9.31
N GLU A 297 -16.09 -11.78 9.71
CA GLU A 297 -16.79 -10.63 9.12
C GLU A 297 -16.10 -9.30 9.45
N GLY A 298 -15.59 -9.13 10.68
CA GLY A 298 -14.87 -7.92 11.09
C GLY A 298 -13.55 -7.69 10.34
N LEU A 299 -12.90 -8.77 9.89
CA LEU A 299 -11.67 -8.70 9.09
C LEU A 299 -11.93 -8.30 7.64
N LYS A 300 -13.14 -8.47 7.13
CA LYS A 300 -13.45 -8.18 5.71
C LYS A 300 -13.23 -6.69 5.40
N GLY A 301 -12.49 -6.41 4.33
CA GLY A 301 -12.09 -5.08 3.92
C GLY A 301 -10.91 -4.48 4.69
N GLN A 302 -10.50 -5.08 5.81
CA GLN A 302 -9.34 -4.61 6.57
C GLN A 302 -8.06 -4.85 5.80
N ARG A 303 -7.14 -3.88 5.85
CA ARG A 303 -5.86 -3.92 5.13
C ARG A 303 -4.74 -4.32 6.07
N PHE A 304 -4.00 -5.35 5.68
CA PHE A 304 -2.84 -5.87 6.41
C PHE A 304 -1.57 -5.80 5.56
N VAL A 305 -0.43 -5.94 6.24
CA VAL A 305 0.91 -6.03 5.64
C VAL A 305 1.40 -7.46 5.70
N PHE A 306 2.03 -7.91 4.63
CA PHE A 306 2.56 -9.26 4.49
C PHE A 306 4.02 -9.18 4.03
N GLU A 307 4.93 -9.74 4.83
CA GLU A 307 6.31 -10.05 4.42
C GLU A 307 6.46 -11.58 4.43
N LEU A 308 6.51 -12.19 3.25
CA LEU A 308 6.51 -13.65 3.13
C LEU A 308 6.91 -14.14 1.74
N ILE A 309 7.14 -15.44 1.67
CA ILE A 309 7.47 -16.16 0.44
C ILE A 309 6.19 -16.48 -0.33
N LEU A 310 6.15 -16.13 -1.62
CA LEU A 310 5.06 -16.47 -2.53
C LEU A 310 5.23 -17.90 -3.05
N LYS A 311 4.29 -18.80 -2.73
CA LYS A 311 4.20 -20.13 -3.33
C LYS A 311 3.10 -20.15 -4.38
N ARG A 312 3.44 -20.52 -5.61
CA ARG A 312 2.45 -20.66 -6.68
C ARG A 312 1.63 -21.93 -6.44
N ARG A 313 0.30 -21.81 -6.39
CA ARG A 313 -0.58 -22.96 -6.10
C ARG A 313 -0.63 -23.95 -7.27
N THR A 314 -0.72 -23.43 -8.48
CA THR A 314 -0.82 -24.22 -9.72
C THR A 314 -0.05 -23.50 -10.83
N ALA A 315 0.72 -24.23 -11.63
CA ALA A 315 1.44 -23.65 -12.75
C ALA A 315 0.47 -22.97 -13.74
N GLY A 316 0.64 -21.67 -13.98
CA GLY A 316 -0.18 -20.88 -14.91
C GLY A 316 -1.36 -20.13 -14.27
N GLU A 317 -1.69 -20.39 -13.00
CA GLU A 317 -2.73 -19.62 -12.29
C GLU A 317 -2.14 -18.39 -11.60
N THR A 318 -2.91 -17.30 -11.55
CA THR A 318 -2.56 -16.09 -10.79
C THR A 318 -2.82 -16.24 -9.29
N ALA A 319 -3.15 -17.45 -8.83
CA ALA A 319 -3.43 -17.76 -7.43
C ALA A 319 -2.16 -18.21 -6.69
N PHE A 320 -1.84 -17.48 -5.63
CA PHE A 320 -0.71 -17.73 -4.75
C PHE A 320 -1.21 -18.18 -3.39
N GLN A 321 -0.51 -19.15 -2.81
CA GLN A 321 -0.60 -19.46 -1.39
C GLN A 321 0.59 -18.78 -0.71
N LEU A 322 0.30 -18.03 0.34
CA LEU A 322 1.32 -17.32 1.10
C LEU A 322 1.89 -18.28 2.16
N ASP A 323 3.21 -18.37 2.25
CA ASP A 323 3.85 -19.13 3.32
C ASP A 323 3.80 -18.32 4.61
N PHE A 324 2.67 -18.42 5.33
CA PHE A 324 2.40 -17.64 6.54
C PHE A 324 2.49 -18.56 7.77
N PRO A 325 3.63 -18.57 8.49
CA PRO A 325 3.88 -19.52 9.57
C PRO A 325 3.19 -19.10 10.88
N LEU A 326 1.97 -18.56 10.82
CA LEU A 326 1.22 -18.19 12.01
C LEU A 326 0.32 -19.35 12.44
N ILE A 327 0.57 -19.85 13.64
CA ILE A 327 -0.24 -20.85 14.33
C ILE A 327 -0.72 -20.20 15.62
N VAL A 328 -2.04 -20.21 15.84
CA VAL A 328 -2.66 -19.66 17.06
C VAL A 328 -3.38 -20.81 17.76
N GLU A 329 -2.88 -21.22 18.93
CA GLU A 329 -3.46 -22.32 19.74
C GLU A 329 -3.74 -23.59 18.90
N ASP A 330 -2.73 -24.05 18.15
CA ASP A 330 -2.79 -25.20 17.22
C ASP A 330 -3.68 -25.05 15.97
N VAL A 331 -4.23 -23.85 15.71
CA VAL A 331 -4.98 -23.55 14.49
C VAL A 331 -4.07 -22.82 13.50
N ALA A 332 -3.78 -23.47 12.36
CA ALA A 332 -2.97 -22.87 11.31
C ALA A 332 -3.79 -21.87 10.47
N ILE A 333 -3.13 -20.87 9.91
CA ILE A 333 -3.76 -19.84 9.07
C ILE A 333 -3.22 -19.94 7.64
N ASP A 334 -4.09 -20.26 6.70
CA ASP A 334 -3.77 -20.26 5.28
C ASP A 334 -4.22 -18.96 4.64
N VAL A 335 -3.30 -18.28 3.95
CA VAL A 335 -3.59 -17.03 3.24
C VAL A 335 -3.42 -17.25 1.73
N PHE A 336 -4.43 -16.84 0.98
CA PHE A 336 -4.49 -16.97 -0.48
C PHE A 336 -4.68 -15.60 -1.13
N VAL A 337 -4.09 -15.40 -2.29
CA VAL A 337 -4.24 -14.15 -3.06
C VAL A 337 -4.20 -14.43 -4.56
N SER A 338 -5.07 -13.74 -5.31
CA SER A 338 -5.03 -13.77 -6.78
C SER A 338 -4.75 -12.38 -7.34
N SER A 339 -3.49 -12.07 -7.63
CA SER A 339 -3.09 -10.71 -8.05
C SER A 339 -2.15 -10.72 -9.27
N SER A 340 -2.47 -9.89 -10.26
CA SER A 340 -1.60 -9.65 -11.42
C SER A 340 -0.30 -8.95 -11.03
N VAL A 341 -0.33 -8.08 -10.00
CA VAL A 341 0.85 -7.39 -9.51
C VAL A 341 1.87 -8.39 -8.94
N LEU A 342 1.41 -9.36 -8.15
CA LEU A 342 2.26 -10.39 -7.57
C LEU A 342 2.76 -11.40 -8.62
N SER A 343 1.98 -11.65 -9.69
CA SER A 343 2.46 -12.50 -10.78
C SER A 343 3.70 -11.96 -11.48
N GLY A 344 3.88 -10.63 -11.52
CA GLY A 344 5.10 -10.02 -12.05
C GLY A 344 6.34 -10.23 -11.17
N CYS A 345 6.16 -10.60 -9.90
CA CYS A 345 7.26 -10.88 -8.98
C CYS A 345 7.83 -12.30 -9.15
N VAL A 346 7.04 -13.23 -9.67
CA VAL A 346 7.40 -14.65 -9.76
C VAL A 346 7.94 -14.95 -11.15
N VAL A 347 9.28 -15.05 -11.26
CA VAL A 347 9.97 -15.41 -12.50
C VAL A 347 10.33 -16.90 -12.47
N GLY A 348 9.72 -17.70 -13.35
CA GLY A 348 9.90 -19.16 -13.37
C GLY A 348 9.37 -19.84 -12.10
N ASP A 349 10.16 -20.77 -11.56
CA ASP A 349 9.87 -21.53 -10.32
C ASP A 349 10.51 -20.90 -9.07
N SER A 350 10.95 -19.64 -9.16
CA SER A 350 11.45 -18.94 -7.98
C SER A 350 10.32 -18.66 -6.98
N GLU A 351 10.61 -18.82 -5.69
CA GLU A 351 9.71 -18.43 -4.60
C GLU A 351 10.23 -17.12 -3.98
N PRO A 352 9.90 -15.95 -4.57
CA PRO A 352 10.44 -14.68 -4.09
C PRO A 352 9.85 -14.31 -2.72
N ASN A 353 10.69 -13.73 -1.87
CA ASN A 353 10.22 -12.99 -0.69
C ASN A 353 9.69 -11.63 -1.15
N VAL A 354 8.51 -11.24 -0.69
CA VAL A 354 7.84 -10.00 -1.07
C VAL A 354 7.28 -9.29 0.16
N LEU A 355 7.37 -7.95 0.16
CA LEU A 355 6.66 -7.08 1.08
C LEU A 355 5.50 -6.39 0.34
N PHE A 356 4.26 -6.63 0.77
CA PHE A 356 3.08 -5.99 0.18
C PHE A 356 1.97 -5.78 1.19
N THR A 357 1.01 -4.93 0.82
CA THR A 357 -0.23 -4.75 1.58
C THR A 357 -1.42 -5.23 0.76
N ALA A 358 -2.47 -5.72 1.43
CA ALA A 358 -3.71 -6.10 0.77
C ALA A 358 -4.90 -6.07 1.75
N CYS A 359 -6.09 -5.82 1.22
CA CYS A 359 -7.35 -5.95 1.95
C CYS A 359 -7.79 -7.43 2.00
N VAL A 360 -8.41 -7.84 3.10
CA VAL A 360 -9.07 -9.14 3.19
C VAL A 360 -10.38 -9.10 2.40
N ARG A 361 -10.52 -9.97 1.41
CA ARG A 361 -11.75 -10.14 0.64
C ARG A 361 -12.74 -11.06 1.36
N GLU A 362 -12.23 -12.16 1.89
CA GLU A 362 -13.01 -13.21 2.54
C GLU A 362 -12.17 -13.87 3.63
N CYS A 363 -12.79 -14.21 4.75
CA CYS A 363 -12.18 -14.97 5.83
C CYS A 363 -13.15 -16.11 6.18
N GLN A 364 -12.67 -17.35 6.13
CA GLN A 364 -13.44 -18.52 6.51
C GLN A 364 -12.95 -19.00 7.88
N PRO A 365 -13.83 -19.05 8.89
CA PRO A 365 -13.46 -19.53 10.21
C PRO A 365 -13.14 -21.03 10.20
N PRO A 366 -12.33 -21.51 11.16
CA PRO A 366 -12.03 -22.93 11.31
C PRO A 366 -13.33 -23.69 11.60
N SER A 367 -13.51 -24.83 10.94
CA SER A 367 -14.62 -25.74 11.22
C SER A 367 -14.15 -26.85 12.15
N SER A 368 -15.09 -27.56 12.78
CA SER A 368 -14.76 -28.71 13.64
C SER A 368 -13.99 -29.81 12.90
N ALA A 369 -14.21 -29.95 11.59
CA ALA A 369 -13.50 -30.89 10.73
C ALA A 369 -12.15 -30.36 10.20
N ASN A 370 -12.00 -29.03 10.07
CA ASN A 370 -10.80 -28.39 9.54
C ASN A 370 -10.37 -27.24 10.45
N ARG A 371 -9.39 -27.53 11.32
CA ARG A 371 -8.78 -26.57 12.26
C ARG A 371 -7.81 -25.62 11.55
N ARG A 372 -8.26 -24.97 10.47
CA ARG A 372 -7.47 -24.00 9.72
C ARG A 372 -8.32 -22.79 9.38
N TRP A 373 -7.79 -21.60 9.65
CA TRP A 373 -8.35 -20.37 9.09
C TRP A 373 -7.97 -20.28 7.62
N LYS A 374 -8.90 -19.81 6.80
CA LYS A 374 -8.61 -19.51 5.39
C LYS A 374 -8.92 -18.06 5.11
N ILE A 375 -7.88 -17.29 4.80
CA ILE A 375 -7.97 -15.87 4.47
C ILE A 375 -7.73 -15.73 2.96
N VAL A 376 -8.64 -15.06 2.27
CA VAL A 376 -8.50 -14.71 0.86
C VAL A 376 -8.34 -13.21 0.75
N LEU A 377 -7.23 -12.76 0.18
CA LEU A 377 -6.91 -11.35 -0.03
C LEU A 377 -7.48 -10.84 -1.35
N ASP A 378 -7.83 -9.56 -1.39
CA ASP A 378 -8.32 -8.90 -2.59
C ASP A 378 -7.17 -8.51 -3.52
N GLY A 379 -7.03 -9.24 -4.62
CA GLY A 379 -5.94 -9.06 -5.59
C GLY A 379 -5.73 -7.65 -6.13
N PRO A 380 -6.79 -6.90 -6.51
CA PRO A 380 -6.70 -5.51 -6.94
C PRO A 380 -6.23 -4.54 -5.85
N SER A 381 -6.50 -4.83 -4.58
CA SER A 381 -6.03 -4.02 -3.45
C SER A 381 -4.53 -4.22 -3.16
N CYS A 382 -3.93 -5.29 -3.71
CA CYS A 382 -2.53 -5.61 -3.49
C CYS A 382 -1.60 -4.49 -3.96
N THR A 383 -0.78 -4.01 -3.05
CA THR A 383 0.18 -2.93 -3.30
C THR A 383 1.55 -3.37 -2.81
N LEU A 384 2.50 -3.49 -3.74
CA LEU A 384 3.92 -3.74 -3.43
C LEU A 384 4.52 -2.52 -2.73
N VAL A 385 5.30 -2.77 -1.68
CA VAL A 385 6.08 -1.73 -1.02
C VAL A 385 7.42 -1.65 -1.75
N THR A 386 7.79 -0.47 -2.25
CA THR A 386 9.02 -0.31 -3.06
C THR A 386 10.01 0.69 -2.50
N THR A 387 9.65 1.40 -1.44
CA THR A 387 10.52 2.41 -0.81
C THR A 387 10.73 2.12 0.66
N GLU A 388 11.94 2.44 1.14
CA GLU A 388 12.30 2.44 2.56
C GLU A 388 11.30 3.23 3.42
N PHE A 389 10.93 4.44 2.99
CA PHE A 389 10.02 5.29 3.75
C PHE A 389 8.69 4.60 4.06
N HIS A 390 8.02 4.02 3.06
CA HIS A 390 6.78 3.29 3.29
C HIS A 390 7.00 2.05 4.15
N ALA A 391 8.08 1.28 3.95
CA ALA A 391 8.39 0.13 4.79
C ALA A 391 8.56 0.52 6.28
N GLU A 392 9.24 1.64 6.57
CA GLU A 392 9.37 2.17 7.94
C GLU A 392 8.00 2.57 8.53
N GLN A 393 7.11 3.19 7.74
CA GLN A 393 5.76 3.53 8.20
C GLN A 393 4.91 2.29 8.51
N LEU A 394 5.24 1.15 7.89
CA LEU A 394 4.64 -0.16 8.17
C LEU A 394 5.28 -0.86 9.38
N GLY A 395 6.28 -0.24 10.03
CA GLY A 395 6.98 -0.80 11.19
C GLY A 395 8.21 -1.64 10.85
N PHE A 396 8.66 -1.66 9.59
CA PHE A 396 9.85 -2.41 9.17
C PHE A 396 11.08 -1.50 9.18
N ASP A 397 12.06 -1.80 10.05
CA ASP A 397 13.35 -1.11 10.08
C ASP A 397 14.40 -1.87 9.25
N LEU A 398 14.92 -1.24 8.20
CA LEU A 398 15.97 -1.79 7.34
C LEU A 398 17.26 -2.13 8.08
N LYS A 399 17.52 -1.47 9.22
CA LYS A 399 18.68 -1.81 10.06
C LYS A 399 18.52 -3.18 10.71
N THR A 400 17.29 -3.57 11.00
CA THR A 400 16.97 -4.86 11.62
C THR A 400 16.88 -5.95 10.56
N PHE A 401 16.34 -5.63 9.38
CA PHE A 401 16.10 -6.57 8.30
C PHE A 401 16.97 -6.25 7.08
N ALA A 402 18.25 -6.66 7.12
CA ALA A 402 19.18 -6.41 6.00
C ALA A 402 18.71 -7.02 4.66
N SER A 403 17.96 -8.13 4.71
CA SER A 403 17.35 -8.75 3.53
C SER A 403 16.22 -7.93 2.91
N LEU A 404 15.61 -7.02 3.68
CA LEU A 404 14.48 -6.22 3.18
C LEU A 404 14.92 -5.24 2.09
N GLN A 405 16.15 -4.73 2.15
CA GLN A 405 16.66 -3.82 1.12
C GLN A 405 16.65 -4.47 -0.27
N SER A 406 17.10 -5.73 -0.37
CA SER A 406 17.12 -6.44 -1.65
C SER A 406 15.71 -6.77 -2.14
N VAL A 407 14.77 -7.04 -1.23
CA VAL A 407 13.35 -7.21 -1.55
C VAL A 407 12.78 -5.92 -2.15
N LEU A 408 12.97 -4.76 -1.50
CA LEU A 408 12.49 -3.47 -1.98
C LEU A 408 13.12 -3.08 -3.34
N GLU A 409 14.42 -3.31 -3.51
CA GLU A 409 15.12 -3.04 -4.78
C GLU A 409 14.59 -3.92 -5.92
N ASN A 410 14.31 -5.20 -5.66
CA ASN A 410 13.75 -6.10 -6.66
C ASN A 410 12.31 -5.71 -7.02
N GLN A 411 11.48 -5.40 -6.03
CA GLN A 411 10.10 -4.93 -6.24
C GLN A 411 10.07 -3.59 -6.99
N SER A 412 11.01 -2.68 -6.70
CA SER A 412 11.22 -1.44 -7.44
C SER A 412 11.49 -1.69 -8.93
N LYS A 413 12.36 -2.65 -9.25
CA LYS A 413 12.66 -3.01 -10.66
C LYS A 413 11.42 -3.56 -11.36
N ILE A 414 10.66 -4.42 -10.69
CA ILE A 414 9.42 -5.00 -11.23
C ILE A 414 8.40 -3.90 -11.57
N VAL A 415 8.15 -2.97 -10.64
CA VAL A 415 7.22 -1.85 -10.88
C VAL A 415 7.64 -1.00 -12.09
N ARG A 416 8.94 -0.87 -12.33
CA ARG A 416 9.47 -0.16 -13.50
C ARG A 416 9.31 -0.95 -14.80
N SER A 417 9.37 -2.29 -14.77
CA SER A 417 9.41 -3.16 -15.96
C SER A 417 8.07 -3.76 -16.42
N VAL A 418 7.01 -3.77 -15.59
CA VAL A 418 5.72 -4.49 -15.85
C VAL A 418 5.01 -4.15 -17.18
N HIS A 419 5.33 -3.06 -17.88
CA HIS A 419 4.65 -2.70 -19.13
C HIS A 419 5.23 -3.38 -20.39
N ASP A 420 6.50 -3.77 -20.40
CA ASP A 420 7.11 -4.30 -21.63
C ASP A 420 6.48 -5.64 -22.07
N SER A 421 5.93 -6.42 -21.13
CA SER A 421 5.38 -7.75 -21.40
C SER A 421 3.90 -7.77 -21.86
N VAL A 422 3.12 -6.72 -21.59
CA VAL A 422 1.67 -6.71 -21.90
C VAL A 422 1.41 -6.31 -23.35
N ILE A 423 2.28 -5.50 -23.95
CA ILE A 423 2.16 -5.11 -25.35
C ILE A 423 2.54 -6.27 -26.28
N ASP A 424 3.49 -7.10 -25.89
CA ASP A 424 3.97 -8.22 -26.72
C ASP A 424 2.98 -9.39 -26.80
N SER A 425 2.07 -9.52 -25.82
CA SER A 425 1.08 -10.60 -25.78
C SER A 425 -0.24 -10.27 -26.50
N THR A 426 -0.41 -9.03 -26.98
CA THR A 426 -1.62 -8.58 -27.71
C THR A 426 -1.38 -8.33 -29.20
N LEU A 427 -0.15 -8.46 -29.69
CA LEU A 427 0.06 -8.60 -31.13
C LEU A 427 -0.46 -9.99 -31.52
N PRO A 428 -1.55 -10.10 -32.32
CA PRO A 428 -1.95 -11.38 -32.86
C PRO A 428 -0.72 -11.93 -33.58
N ALA A 429 -0.34 -13.18 -33.28
CA ALA A 429 0.64 -13.90 -34.06
C ALA A 429 0.16 -13.85 -35.51
N ASP A 430 0.72 -12.90 -36.27
CA ASP A 430 0.28 -12.58 -37.61
C ASP A 430 0.34 -13.88 -38.38
N GLY A 431 -0.84 -14.30 -38.84
CA GLY A 431 -1.06 -15.60 -39.41
C GLY A 431 -0.11 -15.74 -40.58
N GLY A 432 0.93 -16.55 -40.40
CA GLY A 432 1.78 -17.01 -41.48
C GLY A 432 0.89 -17.66 -42.52
N GLU A 433 0.52 -16.84 -43.51
CA GLU A 433 -0.20 -17.18 -44.71
C GLU A 433 0.65 -18.25 -45.40
N LYS A 434 0.28 -19.53 -45.19
CA LYS A 434 0.86 -20.65 -45.91
C LYS A 434 0.50 -20.47 -47.37
N ALA A 435 1.41 -19.87 -48.13
CA ALA A 435 1.40 -19.90 -49.57
C ALA A 435 1.42 -21.37 -50.01
N GLY A 436 0.26 -21.86 -50.44
CA GLY A 436 0.11 -23.16 -51.08
C GLY A 436 0.89 -23.16 -52.38
N LYS A 437 1.94 -23.98 -52.45
CA LYS A 437 2.55 -24.41 -53.72
C LYS A 437 1.59 -25.38 -54.39
N GLU A 438 0.77 -24.82 -55.28
CA GLU A 438 -0.03 -25.58 -56.24
C GLU A 438 0.92 -26.33 -57.18
N THR A 439 0.88 -27.66 -57.10
CA THR A 439 1.68 -28.56 -57.94
C THR A 439 0.78 -28.98 -59.09
N VAL A 440 0.89 -28.32 -60.24
CA VAL A 440 0.21 -28.73 -61.47
C VAL A 440 1.01 -29.88 -62.10
N ARG A 441 0.31 -30.98 -62.39
CA ARG A 441 0.75 -32.13 -63.16
C ARG A 441 -0.02 -32.19 -64.47
#